data_AF-A0A6P8I759-F1
#
_entry.id   AF-A0A6P8I759-F1
#
_cell.length_a   1.000
_cell.length_b   1.000
_cell.length_c   1.000
_cell.angle_alpha   90.00
_cell.angle_beta   90.00
_cell.angle_gamma   90.00
#
_symmetry.space_group_name_H-M   'P 1'
#
loop_
_entity.id
_entity.type
_entity.pdbx_description
1 polymer ?
#
loop_
_entity_poly.entity_id
_entity_poly.type
_entity_poly.pdbx_seq_one_letter_code
_entity_poly.pdbx_strand_id
1 'polypeptide(L)'
;MATGNGKSPTSSQDSDLHYADQKIKVMKEENKDSIKPKVTVKTEQVQPSRKEFDFKTEPVARDPNGPGENGQAVSIKENEKKEETEGYNQHAFNELASRKISLHRSIQDTREPG
;
A
#
# COMPACT_ATOMS: atom_id res chain seq x y z
N MET A 1 -17.17 -37.88 -34.93
CA MET A 1 -17.01 -38.46 -33.59
C MET A 1 -15.60 -38.15 -33.08
N ALA A 2 -15.50 -37.82 -31.79
CA ALA A 2 -14.31 -37.44 -31.03
C ALA A 2 -13.18 -38.50 -31.09
N THR A 3 -11.89 -38.24 -30.86
CA THR A 3 -11.16 -37.61 -29.73
C THR A 3 -9.73 -37.28 -30.26
N GLY A 4 -8.99 -36.24 -29.88
CA GLY A 4 -8.71 -35.71 -28.55
C GLY A 4 -7.39 -36.30 -28.03
N ASN A 5 -6.25 -35.63 -28.24
CA ASN A 5 -5.04 -35.84 -27.44
C ASN A 5 -4.14 -34.59 -27.48
N GLY A 6 -4.34 -33.73 -26.47
CA GLY A 6 -3.44 -32.65 -26.14
C GLY A 6 -2.28 -33.17 -25.28
N LYS A 7 -1.06 -32.79 -25.65
CA LYS A 7 0.06 -32.70 -24.72
C LYS A 7 0.55 -31.26 -24.76
N SER A 8 0.10 -30.47 -23.79
CA SER A 8 0.69 -29.18 -23.45
C SER A 8 1.95 -29.42 -22.60
N PRO A 9 3.05 -28.71 -22.88
CA PRO A 9 4.13 -28.52 -21.92
C PRO A 9 4.08 -27.08 -21.41
N THR A 10 3.62 -26.86 -20.18
CA THR A 10 3.78 -25.60 -19.43
C THR A 10 3.92 -26.00 -17.96
N SER A 11 5.13 -26.21 -17.43
CA SER A 11 6.15 -25.22 -17.06
C SER A 11 5.65 -24.21 -16.02
N SER A 12 6.26 -24.28 -14.84
CA SER A 12 6.67 -23.13 -14.02
C SER A 12 5.66 -22.53 -13.02
N GLN A 13 5.07 -23.33 -12.13
CA GLN A 13 4.35 -22.80 -10.95
C GLN A 13 4.99 -23.10 -9.59
N ASP A 14 6.10 -23.84 -9.51
CA ASP A 14 6.66 -24.28 -8.21
C ASP A 14 7.99 -23.59 -7.81
N SER A 15 8.52 -22.66 -8.61
CA SER A 15 9.83 -22.04 -8.34
C SER A 15 9.82 -20.89 -7.33
N ASP A 16 8.67 -20.27 -7.09
CA ASP A 16 8.63 -18.98 -6.38
C ASP A 16 8.67 -19.14 -4.85
N LEU A 17 8.22 -20.28 -4.32
CA LEU A 17 8.27 -20.56 -2.88
C LEU A 17 9.69 -20.91 -2.41
N HIS A 18 10.53 -21.50 -3.28
CA HIS A 18 11.87 -21.91 -2.89
C HIS A 18 12.85 -20.73 -2.75
N TYR A 19 12.58 -19.59 -3.42
CA TYR A 19 13.41 -18.38 -3.34
C TYR A 19 13.20 -17.61 -2.04
N ALA A 20 11.98 -17.62 -1.49
CA ALA A 20 11.65 -16.95 -0.23
C ALA A 20 12.35 -17.61 0.97
N ASP A 21 12.37 -18.94 1.02
CA ASP A 21 12.96 -19.69 2.14
C ASP A 21 14.49 -19.60 2.18
N GLN A 22 15.16 -19.54 1.02
CA GLN A 22 16.62 -19.38 0.96
C GLN A 22 17.06 -17.99 1.44
N LYS A 23 16.29 -16.93 1.15
CA LYS A 23 16.60 -15.57 1.58
C LYS A 23 16.48 -15.40 3.10
N ILE A 24 15.53 -16.07 3.73
CA ILE A 24 15.32 -16.02 5.19
C ILE A 24 16.50 -16.67 5.94
N LYS A 25 17.18 -17.65 5.34
CA LYS A 25 18.33 -18.33 5.96
C LYS A 25 19.62 -17.52 5.87
N VAL A 26 19.83 -16.75 4.79
CA VAL A 26 21.03 -15.91 4.60
C VAL A 26 21.01 -14.65 5.48
N MET A 27 19.84 -14.14 5.89
CA MET A 27 19.75 -12.92 6.70
C MET A 27 19.85 -13.15 8.23
N LYS A 28 20.00 -14.40 8.70
CA LYS A 28 19.97 -14.73 10.14
C LYS A 28 21.35 -14.84 10.81
N GLU A 29 22.45 -14.82 10.05
CA GLU A 29 23.78 -15.11 10.62
C GLU A 29 24.72 -13.90 10.82
N GLU A 30 24.36 -12.69 10.41
CA GLU A 30 25.24 -11.52 10.57
C GLU A 30 24.53 -10.33 11.23
N ASN A 31 24.26 -10.45 12.54
CA ASN A 31 24.22 -9.29 13.43
C ASN A 31 24.30 -9.72 14.90
N LYS A 32 25.45 -10.24 15.31
CA LYS A 32 25.82 -10.44 16.71
C LYS A 32 26.94 -9.48 17.09
N ASP A 33 26.73 -8.18 16.99
CA ASP A 33 27.62 -7.20 17.64
C ASP A 33 26.88 -5.92 18.04
N SER A 34 26.46 -5.90 19.30
CA SER A 34 26.60 -4.79 20.24
C SER A 34 26.66 -3.36 19.70
N ILE A 35 25.49 -2.72 19.53
CA ILE A 35 25.37 -1.26 19.69
C ILE A 35 24.11 -0.99 20.50
N LYS A 36 24.28 -0.61 21.78
CA LYS A 36 23.20 0.00 22.58
C LYS A 36 23.17 1.49 22.24
N PRO A 37 22.17 2.03 21.52
CA PRO A 37 21.97 3.45 21.53
C PRO A 37 21.31 3.84 22.85
N LYS A 38 22.09 4.45 23.75
CA LYS A 38 21.57 5.24 24.87
C LYS A 38 20.92 6.50 24.25
N VAL A 39 19.69 6.35 23.77
CA VAL A 39 18.88 7.48 23.33
C VAL A 39 18.37 8.17 24.58
N THR A 40 19.03 9.26 24.97
CA THR A 40 18.46 10.25 25.88
C THR A 40 17.29 10.88 25.14
N VAL A 41 16.09 10.37 25.37
CA VAL A 41 14.84 10.98 24.90
C VAL A 41 14.68 12.30 25.66
N LYS A 42 15.05 13.42 25.02
CA LYS A 42 14.49 14.71 25.41
C LYS A 42 13.05 14.70 24.91
N THR A 43 12.13 14.40 25.81
CA THR A 43 10.70 14.59 25.59
C THR A 43 10.45 16.09 25.54
N GLU A 44 10.67 16.70 24.37
CA GLU A 44 10.08 17.99 24.09
C GLU A 44 8.62 17.71 23.74
N GLN A 45 7.74 17.86 24.73
CA GLN A 45 6.31 17.76 24.53
C GLN A 45 5.86 18.95 23.68
N VAL A 46 5.95 18.81 22.36
CA VAL A 46 5.17 19.64 21.45
C VAL A 46 3.73 19.16 21.62
N GLN A 47 2.99 19.81 22.51
CA GLN A 47 1.54 19.66 22.55
C GLN A 47 1.03 20.02 21.15
N PRO A 48 0.35 19.13 20.41
CA PRO A 48 -0.28 19.53 19.18
C PRO A 48 -1.37 20.54 19.58
N SER A 49 -1.15 21.82 19.29
CA SER A 49 -2.19 22.83 19.39
C SER A 49 -3.31 22.38 18.46
N ARG A 50 -4.39 21.83 19.02
CA ARG A 50 -5.55 21.40 18.27
C ARG A 50 -6.14 22.65 17.65
N LYS A 51 -5.84 22.91 16.38
CA LYS A 51 -6.60 23.89 15.60
C LYS A 51 -8.04 23.43 15.68
N GLU A 52 -8.90 24.27 16.24
CA GLU A 52 -10.35 24.01 16.20
C GLU A 52 -10.74 23.87 14.74
N PHE A 53 -11.40 22.75 14.44
CA PHE A 53 -11.82 22.46 13.08
C PHE A 53 -13.01 23.36 12.80
N ASP A 54 -12.78 24.46 12.09
CA ASP A 54 -13.85 25.36 11.67
C ASP A 54 -14.69 24.64 10.60
N PHE A 55 -15.85 24.13 11.02
CA PHE A 55 -16.85 23.50 10.16
C PHE A 55 -17.38 24.44 9.06
N LYS A 56 -17.06 25.74 9.11
CA LYS A 56 -17.43 26.72 8.08
C LYS A 56 -16.37 26.89 6.99
N THR A 57 -15.26 26.14 7.05
CA THR A 57 -14.28 26.14 5.96
C THR A 57 -14.89 25.41 4.77
N GLU A 58 -15.17 26.14 3.70
CA GLU A 58 -15.59 25.56 2.42
C GLU A 58 -14.62 24.42 2.03
N PRO A 59 -15.14 23.27 1.54
CA PRO A 59 -14.28 22.18 1.13
C PRO A 59 -13.29 22.68 0.09
N VAL A 60 -12.00 22.38 0.29
CA VAL A 60 -10.95 22.64 -0.69
C VAL A 60 -11.44 22.17 -2.04
N ALA A 61 -11.36 23.03 -3.06
CA ALA A 61 -11.80 22.70 -4.42
C ALA A 61 -11.19 21.35 -4.84
N ARG A 62 -12.06 20.38 -5.14
CA ARG A 62 -11.66 19.01 -5.49
C ARG A 62 -11.58 18.89 -7.00
N ASP A 63 -10.58 18.16 -7.49
CA ASP A 63 -10.57 17.74 -8.88
C ASP A 63 -11.52 16.55 -9.04
N PRO A 64 -12.65 16.69 -9.76
CA PRO A 64 -13.61 15.59 -9.95
C PRO A 64 -13.01 14.39 -10.69
N ASN A 65 -11.88 14.58 -11.40
CA ASN A 65 -11.16 13.52 -12.12
C ASN A 65 -9.90 13.05 -11.37
N GLY A 66 -9.71 13.50 -10.13
CA GLY A 66 -8.59 13.10 -9.30
C GLY A 66 -8.60 11.60 -9.01
N PRO A 67 -7.43 10.96 -8.78
CA PRO A 67 -7.37 9.55 -8.44
C PRO A 67 -8.21 9.24 -7.19
N GLY A 68 -9.17 8.32 -7.34
CA GLY A 68 -10.05 7.89 -6.25
C GLY A 68 -11.17 8.85 -5.88
N GLU A 69 -11.33 9.96 -6.60
CA GLU A 69 -12.45 10.88 -6.38
C GLU A 69 -13.77 10.18 -6.72
N ASN A 70 -14.84 10.50 -5.98
CA ASN A 70 -16.14 9.83 -6.06
C ASN A 70 -16.07 8.31 -5.81
N GLY A 71 -14.98 7.80 -5.21
CA GLY A 71 -14.78 6.38 -4.96
C GLY A 71 -14.37 5.56 -6.20
N GLN A 72 -13.94 6.22 -7.28
CA GLN A 72 -13.48 5.53 -8.48
C GLN A 72 -12.21 4.69 -8.23
N ALA A 73 -12.03 3.61 -9.00
CA ALA A 73 -10.84 2.77 -8.89
C ALA A 73 -9.58 3.52 -9.36
N VAL A 74 -8.45 3.26 -8.70
CA VAL A 74 -7.14 3.81 -9.08
C VAL A 74 -6.29 2.69 -9.69
N SER A 75 -5.92 2.86 -10.95
CA SER A 75 -5.03 1.93 -11.66
C SER A 75 -3.58 2.41 -11.59
N ILE A 76 -2.67 1.50 -11.22
CA ILE A 76 -1.23 1.76 -11.18
C ILE A 76 -0.61 1.40 -12.54
N LYS A 77 0.27 2.27 -13.03
CA LYS A 77 0.95 2.07 -14.31
C LYS A 77 2.00 0.95 -14.21
N GLU A 78 2.31 0.32 -15.34
CA GLU A 78 3.25 -0.81 -15.37
C GLU A 78 4.65 -0.45 -14.84
N ASN A 79 5.12 0.78 -15.12
CA ASN A 79 6.42 1.25 -14.64
C ASN A 79 6.48 1.53 -13.12
N GLU A 80 5.35 1.45 -12.41
CA GLU A 80 5.24 1.70 -10.96
C GLU A 80 5.00 0.40 -10.16
N LYS A 81 4.90 -0.77 -10.82
CA LYS A 81 4.58 -2.06 -10.18
C LYS A 81 5.56 -2.49 -9.09
N LYS A 82 6.82 -2.08 -9.21
CA LYS A 82 7.84 -2.37 -8.18
C LYS A 82 7.52 -1.65 -6.87
N GLU A 83 7.18 -0.36 -6.92
CA GLU A 83 6.81 0.44 -5.73
C GLU A 83 5.48 -0.05 -5.14
N GLU A 84 4.50 -0.39 -5.99
CA GLU A 84 3.23 -1.01 -5.54
C GLU A 84 3.50 -2.29 -4.73
N THR A 85 4.36 -3.19 -5.24
CA THR A 85 4.69 -4.46 -4.58
C THR A 85 5.43 -4.23 -3.26
N GLU A 86 6.37 -3.30 -3.23
CA GLU A 86 7.13 -2.97 -2.02
C GLU A 86 6.22 -2.38 -0.94
N GLY A 87 5.36 -1.43 -1.29
CA GLY A 87 4.38 -0.85 -0.36
C GLY A 87 3.40 -1.90 0.16
N TYR A 88 2.94 -2.81 -0.71
CA TYR A 88 2.08 -3.91 -0.28
C TYR A 88 2.78 -4.83 0.73
N ASN A 89 4.03 -5.22 0.49
CA ASN A 89 4.78 -6.09 1.41
C ASN A 89 5.00 -5.43 2.79
N GLN A 90 5.13 -4.11 2.85
CA GLN A 90 5.34 -3.37 4.09
C GLN A 90 4.04 -3.11 4.86
N HIS A 91 2.92 -2.93 4.16
CA HIS A 91 1.68 -2.40 4.75
C HIS A 91 0.45 -3.31 4.59
N ALA A 92 0.56 -4.40 3.81
CA ALA A 92 -0.52 -5.32 3.45
C ALA A 92 -1.71 -4.69 2.70
N PHE A 93 -1.51 -3.51 2.09
CA PHE A 93 -2.44 -2.87 1.16
C PHE A 93 -1.67 -2.09 0.09
N ASN A 94 -2.35 -1.65 -0.97
CA ASN A 94 -1.74 -0.85 -2.04
C ASN A 94 -1.47 0.58 -1.56
N GLU A 95 -0.36 0.76 -0.86
CA GLU A 95 0.05 2.03 -0.27
C GLU A 95 0.29 3.11 -1.33
N LEU A 96 0.85 2.75 -2.48
CA LEU A 96 1.06 3.65 -3.61
C LEU A 96 -0.26 4.21 -4.13
N ALA A 97 -1.29 3.38 -4.29
CA ALA A 97 -2.61 3.85 -4.66
C ALA A 97 -3.16 4.81 -3.60
N SER A 98 -3.03 4.47 -2.31
CA SER A 98 -3.48 5.33 -1.21
C SER A 98 -2.78 6.70 -1.20
N ARG A 99 -1.48 6.76 -1.49
CA ARG A 99 -0.71 8.02 -1.59
C ARG A 99 -1.16 8.91 -2.74
N LYS A 100 -1.67 8.32 -3.82
CA LYS A 100 -2.19 9.06 -4.98
C LYS A 100 -3.59 9.61 -4.74
N ILE A 101 -4.35 8.99 -3.84
CA ILE A 101 -5.71 9.42 -3.50
C ILE A 101 -5.66 10.64 -2.58
N SER A 102 -6.50 11.65 -2.86
CA SER A 102 -6.62 12.82 -2.00
C SER A 102 -7.09 12.45 -0.59
N LEU A 103 -6.46 13.06 0.44
CA LEU A 103 -6.90 12.97 1.83
C LEU A 103 -8.32 13.51 2.04
N HIS A 104 -8.78 14.39 1.14
CA HIS A 104 -10.09 15.04 1.19
C HIS A 104 -11.04 14.55 0.10
N ARG A 105 -10.82 13.35 -0.48
CA ARG A 105 -11.67 12.81 -1.55
C ARG A 105 -13.14 12.75 -1.18
N SER A 106 -14.03 12.91 -2.15
CA SER A 106 -15.46 12.62 -1.97
C SER A 106 -15.79 11.16 -2.27
N ILE A 107 -16.91 10.67 -1.71
CA ILE A 107 -17.51 9.38 -1.99
C ILE A 107 -19.01 9.62 -2.22
N GLN A 108 -19.59 8.94 -3.21
CA GLN A 108 -21.01 9.02 -3.48
C GLN A 108 -21.82 8.42 -2.31
N ASP A 109 -22.89 9.11 -1.91
CA ASP A 109 -23.84 8.56 -0.94
C ASP A 109 -24.74 7.53 -1.64
N THR A 110 -24.70 6.29 -1.15
CA THR A 110 -25.49 5.16 -1.68
C THR A 110 -26.49 4.62 -0.66
N ARG A 111 -26.75 5.35 0.42
CA ARG A 111 -27.75 4.97 1.43
C ARG A 111 -29.16 5.17 0.86
N GLU A 112 -30.08 4.30 1.28
CA GLU A 112 -31.50 4.44 0.93
C GLU A 112 -32.09 5.76 1.50
N PRO A 113 -32.94 6.46 0.75
CA PRO A 113 -33.70 7.58 1.29
C PRO A 113 -34.71 7.06 2.33
N GLY A 114 -34.73 7.67 3.51
CA GLY A 114 -35.61 7.31 4.62
C GLY A 114 -37.06 7.73 4.44
#